data_AF-A0A1H2ZYJ0-F1
#
_entry.id   AF-A0A1H2ZYJ0-F1
#
_cell.length_a   1.000
_cell.length_b   1.000
_cell.length_c   1.000
_cell.angle_alpha   90.00
_cell.angle_beta   90.00
_cell.angle_gamma   90.00
#
_symmetry.space_group_name_H-M   'P 1'
#
loop_
_entity.id
_entity.type
_entity.pdbx_description
1 polymer ?
#
loop_
_entity_poly.entity_id
_entity_poly.type
_entity_poly.pdbx_seq_one_letter_code
_entity_poly.pdbx_strand_id
1 'polypeptide(L)'
;MNQKHLVCQGATCQCQFGNAPDKLKVLTQTKAFINEEEPQEKLVATTADVGATFEKNTFGLCQMQPLPGGGYKPCQAMVTQWSGAYENVTYEENNGHPLLEDSKATCPIGGKDCISIINHGQVAEITKVNIINANPAKITMINPFVNFHKLRKEMLTKPNIIEAYFTDLQGNRIDLGEDEQEVYLVIEGENLSGLTMDFNLNNKDLDFKYKGNILKNDTLKNYTFANDTQEQIPLTVINTKK
;
A
#
# COMPACT_ATOMS: atom_id res chain seq x y z
N MET A 1 24.33 -14.99 10.53
CA MET A 1 23.54 -15.09 9.28
C MET A 1 23.18 -13.67 8.88
N ASN A 2 23.61 -13.22 7.71
CA ASN A 2 23.27 -11.88 7.22
C ASN A 2 21.76 -11.85 6.97
N GLN A 3 21.05 -10.83 7.46
CA GLN A 3 19.62 -10.66 7.19
C GLN A 3 19.46 -10.39 5.69
N LYS A 4 18.77 -11.28 4.96
CA LYS A 4 18.45 -11.10 3.54
C LYS A 4 17.07 -10.47 3.41
N HIS A 5 16.95 -9.49 2.52
CA HIS A 5 15.69 -8.81 2.26
C HIS A 5 14.95 -9.47 1.09
N LEU A 6 13.62 -9.51 1.22
CA LEU A 6 12.72 -9.84 0.11
C LEU A 6 12.75 -8.73 -0.95
N VAL A 7 12.38 -9.05 -2.17
CA VAL A 7 12.34 -8.07 -3.26
C VAL A 7 10.89 -7.68 -3.55
N CYS A 8 10.61 -6.40 -3.77
CA CYS A 8 9.27 -5.92 -4.09
C CYS A 8 9.23 -5.07 -5.36
N GLN A 9 8.02 -4.67 -5.75
CA GLN A 9 7.73 -3.68 -6.79
C GLN A 9 8.72 -2.49 -6.73
N GLY A 10 9.22 -2.10 -7.89
CA GLY A 10 10.15 -0.98 -8.01
C GLY A 10 11.60 -1.34 -7.67
N ALA A 11 11.91 -2.61 -7.40
CA ALA A 11 13.28 -3.07 -7.22
C ALA A 11 14.15 -2.75 -8.45
N THR A 12 15.32 -2.18 -8.21
CA THR A 12 16.24 -1.80 -9.29
C THR A 12 17.10 -3.00 -9.66
N CYS A 13 17.06 -3.37 -10.93
CA CYS A 13 17.85 -4.45 -11.50
C CYS A 13 18.86 -3.91 -12.52
N GLN A 14 19.96 -4.64 -12.69
CA GLN A 14 21.00 -4.32 -13.67
C GLN A 14 21.51 -5.59 -14.34
N CYS A 15 21.61 -5.55 -15.68
CA CYS A 15 22.28 -6.58 -16.45
C CYS A 15 23.79 -6.32 -16.50
N GLN A 16 24.61 -7.36 -16.34
CA GLN A 16 26.08 -7.27 -16.43
C GLN A 16 26.57 -6.82 -17.81
N PHE A 17 25.77 -7.02 -18.86
CA PHE A 17 26.06 -6.59 -20.24
C PHE A 17 25.29 -5.34 -20.66
N GLY A 18 24.46 -4.79 -19.77
CA GLY A 18 23.73 -3.55 -19.97
C GLY A 18 24.52 -2.35 -19.46
N ASN A 19 24.14 -1.15 -19.87
CA ASN A 19 24.77 0.10 -19.42
C ASN A 19 23.81 1.00 -18.62
N ALA A 20 22.56 0.59 -18.42
CA ALA A 20 21.58 1.30 -17.61
C ALA A 20 20.78 0.31 -16.74
N PRO A 21 20.40 0.69 -15.51
CA PRO A 21 19.47 -0.10 -14.70
C PRO A 21 18.01 0.14 -15.11
N ASP A 22 17.14 -0.78 -14.72
CA ASP A 22 15.68 -0.67 -14.88
C ASP A 22 14.96 -1.18 -13.63
N LYS A 23 13.69 -0.84 -13.46
CA LYS A 23 12.88 -1.21 -12.29
C LYS A 23 11.97 -2.38 -12.58
N LEU A 24 11.93 -3.34 -11.67
CA LEU A 24 11.07 -4.51 -11.73
C LEU A 24 9.62 -4.13 -11.43
N LYS A 25 8.71 -4.61 -12.26
CA LYS A 25 7.27 -4.49 -12.12
C LYS A 25 6.65 -5.88 -11.93
N VAL A 26 6.11 -6.11 -10.74
CA VAL A 26 5.34 -7.28 -10.35
C VAL A 26 3.97 -7.20 -11.02
N LEU A 27 3.67 -8.18 -11.86
CA LEU A 27 2.42 -8.27 -12.63
C LEU A 27 1.64 -9.56 -12.35
N THR A 28 2.23 -10.46 -11.55
CA THR A 28 1.75 -11.83 -11.41
C THR A 28 0.90 -12.10 -10.18
N GLN A 29 0.81 -11.15 -9.25
CA GLN A 29 0.04 -11.29 -8.01
C GLN A 29 -0.49 -9.93 -7.55
N THR A 30 -1.53 -9.95 -6.70
CA THR A 30 -2.23 -8.73 -6.26
C THR A 30 -2.42 -8.63 -4.74
N LYS A 31 -1.87 -9.58 -3.97
CA LYS A 31 -2.23 -9.78 -2.55
C LYS A 31 -1.06 -9.72 -1.57
N ALA A 32 0.15 -10.03 -2.01
CA ALA A 32 1.32 -10.10 -1.14
C ALA A 32 2.07 -8.78 -1.16
N PHE A 33 1.91 -7.97 -0.12
CA PHE A 33 2.61 -6.69 0.08
C PHE A 33 3.65 -6.80 1.20
N ILE A 34 4.69 -5.96 1.17
CA ILE A 34 5.73 -5.93 2.20
C ILE A 34 5.98 -4.52 2.74
N ASN A 35 6.07 -4.41 4.07
CA ASN A 35 6.36 -3.16 4.77
C ASN A 35 5.42 -2.01 4.38
N GLU A 36 4.12 -2.31 4.30
CA GLU A 36 3.03 -1.34 4.16
C GLU A 36 1.93 -1.70 5.16
N GLU A 37 1.35 -0.68 5.80
CA GLU A 37 0.21 -0.84 6.74
C GLU A 37 -1.08 -1.15 5.96
N GLU A 38 -1.24 -0.52 4.80
CA GLU A 38 -2.30 -0.77 3.83
C GLU A 38 -1.69 -1.19 2.49
N PRO A 39 -2.29 -2.15 1.76
CA PRO A 39 -1.78 -2.62 0.48
C PRO A 39 -1.83 -1.50 -0.57
N GLN A 40 -0.67 -0.93 -0.92
CA GLN A 40 -0.59 0.18 -1.87
C GLN A 40 0.24 -0.19 -3.10
N GLU A 41 1.57 -0.33 -2.95
CA GLU A 41 2.45 -0.43 -4.11
C GLU A 41 3.50 -1.55 -3.98
N LYS A 42 3.96 -1.91 -2.77
CA LYS A 42 5.10 -2.84 -2.57
C LYS A 42 4.71 -4.31 -2.64
N LEU A 43 4.19 -4.72 -3.79
CA LEU A 43 3.95 -6.13 -4.12
C LEU A 43 5.26 -6.92 -4.08
N VAL A 44 5.28 -8.08 -3.40
CA VAL A 44 6.44 -8.98 -3.36
C VAL A 44 6.67 -9.59 -4.74
N ALA A 45 7.91 -9.51 -5.21
CA ALA A 45 8.34 -10.11 -6.47
C ALA A 45 8.66 -11.60 -6.27
N THR A 46 8.34 -12.41 -7.28
CA THR A 46 8.43 -13.85 -7.22
C THR A 46 9.10 -14.44 -8.47
N THR A 47 9.42 -15.73 -8.42
CA THR A 47 9.93 -16.47 -9.58
C THR A 47 8.94 -16.52 -10.75
N ALA A 48 7.66 -16.19 -10.54
CA ALA A 48 6.66 -16.10 -11.60
C ALA A 48 6.80 -14.83 -12.45
N ASP A 49 7.49 -13.79 -11.96
CA ASP A 49 7.67 -12.51 -12.67
C ASP A 49 8.71 -12.63 -13.80
N VAL A 50 8.34 -13.39 -14.84
CA VAL A 50 9.11 -13.63 -16.07
C VAL A 50 8.50 -12.90 -17.27
N GLY A 51 9.26 -12.77 -18.35
CA GLY A 51 8.87 -12.03 -19.56
C GLY A 51 9.29 -10.56 -19.51
N ALA A 52 8.46 -9.69 -20.09
CA ALA A 52 8.66 -8.24 -20.13
C ALA A 52 8.06 -7.60 -18.88
N THR A 53 8.78 -7.70 -17.76
CA THR A 53 8.34 -7.28 -16.43
C THR A 53 9.08 -6.04 -15.91
N PHE A 54 9.91 -5.37 -16.72
CA PHE A 54 10.56 -4.13 -16.30
C PHE A 54 9.81 -2.89 -16.80
N GLU A 55 9.93 -1.76 -16.12
CA GLU A 55 9.22 -0.52 -16.49
C GLU A 55 9.58 -0.04 -17.90
N LYS A 56 10.87 0.00 -18.25
CA LYS A 56 11.35 0.41 -19.58
C LYS A 56 11.61 -0.78 -20.50
N ASN A 57 11.62 -2.00 -19.94
CA ASN A 57 11.96 -3.25 -20.63
C ASN A 57 13.32 -3.19 -21.35
N THR A 58 14.27 -2.42 -20.81
CA THR A 58 15.62 -2.29 -21.39
C THR A 58 16.67 -1.92 -20.36
N PHE A 59 17.82 -2.59 -20.42
CA PHE A 59 19.02 -2.20 -19.67
C PHE A 59 19.98 -1.32 -20.49
N GLY A 60 19.42 -0.53 -21.42
CA GLY A 60 20.16 0.33 -22.33
C GLY A 60 20.76 -0.44 -23.51
N LEU A 61 22.07 -0.41 -23.71
CA LEU A 61 22.76 -1.11 -24.81
C LEU A 61 23.33 -2.46 -24.34
N CYS A 62 23.10 -3.53 -25.12
CA CYS A 62 23.54 -4.88 -24.76
C CYS A 62 24.86 -5.26 -25.43
N GLN A 63 25.92 -5.44 -24.63
CA GLN A 63 27.25 -5.80 -25.13
C GLN A 63 27.31 -7.16 -25.84
N MET A 64 26.34 -8.04 -25.59
CA MET A 64 26.22 -9.34 -26.26
C MET A 64 25.65 -9.26 -27.68
N GLN A 65 25.25 -8.07 -28.14
CA GLN A 65 24.70 -7.87 -29.48
C GLN A 65 25.46 -6.76 -30.24
N PRO A 66 26.71 -7.00 -30.65
CA PRO A 66 27.48 -6.05 -31.43
C PRO A 66 26.89 -5.86 -32.84
N LEU A 67 27.00 -4.64 -33.38
CA LEU A 67 26.56 -4.30 -34.74
C LEU A 67 27.76 -4.23 -35.71
N PRO A 68 27.59 -4.65 -36.98
CA PRO A 68 28.59 -4.43 -38.01
C PRO A 68 28.72 -2.92 -38.27
N GLY A 69 29.88 -2.34 -37.95
CA GLY A 69 30.13 -0.89 -38.01
C GLY A 69 30.39 -0.21 -36.66
N GLY A 70 30.35 -0.97 -35.55
CA GLY A 70 30.59 -0.46 -34.20
C GLY A 70 29.31 -0.13 -33.45
N GLY A 71 29.35 -0.26 -32.12
CA GLY A 71 28.19 -0.10 -31.25
C GLY A 71 27.43 -1.41 -30.98
N TYR A 72 26.33 -1.30 -30.24
CA TYR A 72 25.57 -2.42 -29.69
C TYR A 72 24.07 -2.20 -29.89
N LYS A 73 23.30 -3.29 -30.02
CA LYS A 73 21.84 -3.19 -30.08
C LYS A 73 21.24 -2.81 -28.71
N PRO A 74 20.09 -2.12 -28.70
CA PRO A 74 19.32 -1.92 -27.47
C PRO A 74 18.94 -3.26 -26.84
N CYS A 75 19.08 -3.35 -25.52
CA CYS A 75 18.70 -4.51 -24.73
C CYS A 75 17.17 -4.67 -24.75
N GLN A 76 16.70 -5.88 -25.03
CA GLN A 76 15.32 -6.30 -24.78
C GLN A 76 15.31 -7.10 -23.49
N ALA A 77 14.89 -6.48 -22.39
CA ALA A 77 14.89 -7.11 -21.07
C ALA A 77 13.73 -8.11 -20.96
N MET A 78 13.96 -9.34 -21.41
CA MET A 78 13.05 -10.47 -21.25
C MET A 78 13.64 -11.48 -20.28
N VAL A 79 13.00 -11.64 -19.12
CA VAL A 79 13.40 -12.62 -18.12
C VAL A 79 12.85 -13.99 -18.51
N THR A 80 13.68 -15.02 -18.54
CA THR A 80 13.24 -16.39 -18.80
C THR A 80 13.03 -17.18 -17.52
N GLN A 81 13.86 -16.93 -16.51
CA GLN A 81 13.81 -17.60 -15.22
C GLN A 81 14.57 -16.80 -14.16
N TRP A 82 14.19 -17.04 -12.90
CA TRP A 82 14.88 -16.56 -11.71
C TRP A 82 15.61 -17.69 -10.99
N SER A 83 16.73 -17.38 -10.37
CA SER A 83 17.50 -18.29 -9.52
C SER A 83 17.76 -17.65 -8.15
N GLY A 84 17.97 -18.48 -7.13
CA GLY A 84 18.27 -18.01 -5.76
C GLY A 84 17.05 -17.42 -5.02
N ALA A 85 15.84 -17.86 -5.36
CA ALA A 85 14.63 -17.49 -4.63
C ALA A 85 14.51 -18.26 -3.31
N TYR A 86 13.59 -17.83 -2.44
CA TYR A 86 13.34 -18.49 -1.16
C TYR A 86 12.31 -19.64 -1.31
N GLU A 87 12.80 -20.86 -1.47
CA GLU A 87 11.97 -22.03 -1.82
C GLU A 87 11.02 -22.52 -0.70
N ASN A 88 11.25 -22.12 0.55
CA ASN A 88 10.41 -22.55 1.68
C ASN A 88 9.03 -21.90 1.70
N VAL A 89 8.79 -20.88 0.87
CA VAL A 89 7.51 -20.17 0.76
C VAL A 89 7.08 -20.20 -0.70
N THR A 90 5.80 -20.48 -0.93
CA THR A 90 5.17 -20.42 -2.25
C THR A 90 3.88 -19.63 -2.13
N TYR A 91 3.68 -18.66 -3.00
CA TYR A 91 2.42 -17.93 -3.08
C TYR A 91 1.41 -18.69 -3.94
N GLU A 92 0.22 -18.96 -3.40
CA GLU A 92 -0.80 -19.77 -4.08
C GLU A 92 -1.33 -19.12 -5.37
N GLU A 93 -1.36 -17.78 -5.43
CA GLU A 93 -1.94 -17.03 -6.57
C GLU A 93 -1.15 -17.25 -7.87
N ASN A 94 0.18 -17.33 -7.79
CA ASN A 94 1.06 -17.42 -8.97
C ASN A 94 2.01 -18.63 -8.94
N ASN A 95 1.91 -19.48 -7.90
CA ASN A 95 2.78 -20.62 -7.65
C ASN A 95 4.28 -20.25 -7.67
N GLY A 96 4.60 -19.00 -7.35
CA GLY A 96 5.94 -18.43 -7.38
C GLY A 96 6.59 -18.39 -5.99
N HIS A 97 7.91 -18.51 -5.96
CA HIS A 97 8.71 -18.35 -4.76
C HIS A 97 9.19 -16.90 -4.61
N PRO A 98 9.18 -16.32 -3.40
CA PRO A 98 9.64 -14.95 -3.20
C PRO A 98 11.12 -14.78 -3.58
N LEU A 99 11.42 -13.67 -4.27
CA LEU A 99 12.78 -13.29 -4.60
C LEU A 99 13.50 -12.65 -3.40
N LEU A 100 14.79 -12.93 -3.30
CA LEU A 100 15.71 -12.35 -2.32
C LEU A 100 16.65 -11.36 -3.03
N GLU A 101 17.28 -10.48 -2.26
CA GLU A 101 18.25 -9.49 -2.77
C GLU A 101 19.41 -10.11 -3.59
N ASP A 102 19.74 -11.39 -3.36
CA ASP A 102 20.77 -12.13 -4.09
C ASP A 102 20.22 -13.01 -5.22
N SER A 103 18.90 -12.99 -5.45
CA SER A 103 18.29 -13.66 -6.60
C SER A 103 18.77 -13.03 -7.91
N LYS A 104 18.89 -13.87 -8.95
CA LYS A 104 19.37 -13.45 -10.27
C LYS A 104 18.40 -13.88 -11.36
N ALA A 105 18.31 -13.05 -12.39
CA ALA A 105 17.47 -13.31 -13.56
C ALA A 105 18.34 -13.71 -14.77
N THR A 106 17.79 -14.60 -15.57
CA THR A 106 18.35 -15.06 -16.85
C THR A 106 17.63 -14.37 -18.01
N CYS A 107 18.36 -13.95 -19.04
CA CYS A 107 17.77 -13.54 -20.31
C CYS A 107 18.33 -14.36 -21.49
N PRO A 108 17.61 -14.49 -22.62
CA PRO A 108 18.03 -15.33 -23.74
C PRO A 108 19.37 -14.91 -24.37
N ILE A 109 19.71 -13.61 -24.28
CA ILE A 109 20.87 -13.02 -24.93
C ILE A 109 22.11 -13.02 -24.02
N GLY A 110 21.93 -12.65 -22.75
CA GLY A 110 22.99 -12.59 -21.74
C GLY A 110 23.28 -13.94 -21.07
N GLY A 111 22.40 -14.92 -21.23
CA GLY A 111 22.55 -16.24 -20.62
C GLY A 111 22.19 -16.26 -19.14
N LYS A 112 22.55 -17.36 -18.48
CA LYS A 112 22.16 -17.68 -17.11
C LYS A 112 22.64 -16.60 -16.11
N ASP A 113 21.73 -16.15 -15.26
CA ASP A 113 22.01 -15.27 -14.11
C ASP A 113 22.70 -13.94 -14.46
N CYS A 114 22.46 -13.41 -15.65
CA CYS A 114 23.10 -12.18 -16.13
C CYS A 114 22.53 -10.88 -15.56
N ILE A 115 21.31 -10.91 -14.99
CA ILE A 115 20.63 -9.77 -14.36
C ILE A 115 20.70 -9.93 -12.85
N SER A 116 21.19 -8.92 -12.15
CA SER A 116 21.29 -8.86 -10.69
C SER A 116 20.41 -7.76 -10.11
N ILE A 117 19.94 -7.97 -8.90
CA ILE A 117 19.17 -6.99 -8.13
C ILE A 117 20.17 -6.13 -7.36
N ILE A 118 20.13 -4.82 -7.59
CA ILE A 118 21.04 -3.87 -6.92
C ILE A 118 20.34 -3.08 -5.81
N ASN A 119 19.01 -3.04 -5.83
CA ASN A 119 18.18 -2.50 -4.77
C ASN A 119 16.89 -3.32 -4.70
N HIS A 120 16.57 -3.87 -3.53
CA HIS A 120 15.41 -4.74 -3.30
C HIS A 120 14.05 -4.01 -3.38
N GLY A 121 14.03 -2.69 -3.57
CA GLY A 121 12.82 -1.90 -3.79
C GLY A 121 12.09 -1.51 -2.50
N GLN A 122 12.31 -2.24 -1.40
CA GLN A 122 11.69 -1.88 -0.12
C GLN A 122 12.18 -0.51 0.38
N VAL A 123 11.24 0.34 0.77
CA VAL A 123 11.48 1.55 1.55
C VAL A 123 10.94 1.32 2.95
N ALA A 124 11.78 1.56 3.97
CA ALA A 124 11.36 1.45 5.35
C ALA A 124 10.34 2.55 5.66
N GLU A 125 9.13 2.15 6.03
CA GLU A 125 8.12 3.06 6.57
C GLU A 125 8.14 3.01 8.09
N ILE A 126 8.06 4.20 8.70
CA ILE A 126 7.97 4.31 10.15
C ILE A 126 6.52 4.04 10.52
N THR A 127 6.25 2.88 11.11
CA THR A 127 4.94 2.55 11.67
C THR A 127 4.74 3.19 13.04
N LYS A 128 3.49 3.32 13.51
CA LYS A 128 3.17 3.75 14.88
C LYS A 128 3.94 2.93 15.92
N VAL A 129 4.06 1.62 15.71
CA VAL A 129 4.77 0.69 16.60
C VAL A 129 6.27 1.02 16.67
N ASN A 130 6.90 1.42 15.56
CA ASN A 130 8.30 1.86 15.58
C ASN A 130 8.47 3.10 16.46
N ILE A 131 7.54 4.06 16.39
CA ILE A 131 7.60 5.30 17.20
C ILE A 131 7.37 5.00 18.69
N ILE A 132 6.43 4.10 19.01
CA ILE A 132 6.13 3.69 20.40
C ILE A 132 7.35 3.01 21.03
N ASN A 133 7.96 2.07 20.31
CA ASN A 133 9.05 1.25 20.82
C ASN A 133 10.43 1.93 20.73
N ALA A 134 10.56 3.01 19.96
CA ALA A 134 11.80 3.75 19.86
C ALA A 134 12.19 4.37 21.21
N ASN A 135 13.47 4.25 21.58
CA ASN A 135 14.02 4.89 22.76
C ASN A 135 14.20 6.40 22.50
N PRO A 136 13.48 7.29 23.21
CA PRO A 136 13.52 8.73 22.94
C PRO A 136 14.92 9.34 23.06
N ALA A 137 15.73 8.89 24.03
CA ALA A 137 17.08 9.42 24.23
C ALA A 137 18.00 9.11 23.04
N LYS A 138 17.87 7.92 22.45
CA LYS A 138 18.63 7.53 21.25
C LYS A 138 18.24 8.35 20.04
N ILE A 139 16.93 8.54 19.82
CA ILE A 139 16.44 9.33 18.69
C ILE A 139 16.86 10.79 18.82
N THR A 140 16.76 11.40 20.02
CA THR A 140 17.22 12.76 20.26
C THR A 140 18.73 12.92 20.03
N MET A 141 19.55 11.91 20.36
CA MET A 141 20.99 11.95 20.10
C MET A 141 21.31 11.89 18.60
N ILE A 142 20.59 11.05 17.85
CA ILE A 142 20.80 10.89 16.39
C ILE A 142 20.22 12.09 15.63
N ASN A 143 19.08 12.62 16.07
CA ASN A 143 18.36 13.69 15.41
C ASN A 143 17.93 14.79 16.42
N PRO A 144 18.89 15.61 16.89
CA PRO A 144 18.66 16.59 17.96
C PRO A 144 17.73 17.75 17.56
N PHE A 145 17.52 17.96 16.27
CA PHE A 145 16.59 18.99 15.77
C PHE A 145 15.13 18.54 15.79
N VAL A 146 14.88 17.25 15.99
CA VAL A 146 13.53 16.70 16.13
C VAL A 146 13.20 16.55 17.61
N ASN A 147 12.18 17.26 18.08
CA ASN A 147 11.61 16.99 19.40
C ASN A 147 10.79 15.69 19.34
N PHE A 148 11.46 14.56 19.57
CA PHE A 148 10.85 13.24 19.44
C PHE A 148 9.71 13.01 20.44
N HIS A 149 9.78 13.61 21.63
CA HIS A 149 8.68 13.53 22.60
C HIS A 149 7.40 14.18 22.07
N LYS A 150 7.53 15.37 21.46
CA LYS A 150 6.41 16.07 20.82
C LYS A 150 5.88 15.26 19.64
N LEU A 151 6.76 14.80 18.74
CA LEU A 151 6.39 13.99 17.58
C LEU A 151 5.63 12.71 18.01
N ARG A 152 6.15 11.99 18.99
CA ARG A 152 5.50 10.77 19.50
C ARG A 152 4.14 11.06 20.09
N LYS A 153 3.99 12.14 20.86
CA LYS A 153 2.70 12.54 21.41
C LYS A 153 1.71 12.86 20.29
N GLU A 154 2.11 13.68 19.32
CA GLU A 154 1.27 14.06 18.18
C GLU A 154 0.80 12.83 17.39
N MET A 155 1.70 11.88 17.11
CA MET A 155 1.35 10.65 16.40
C MET A 155 0.39 9.75 17.19
N LEU A 156 0.49 9.73 18.52
CA LEU A 156 -0.36 8.90 19.38
C LEU A 156 -1.72 9.52 19.70
N THR A 157 -1.84 10.85 19.63
CA THR A 157 -3.09 11.56 19.92
C THR A 157 -3.77 12.09 18.67
N LYS A 158 -3.21 11.87 17.49
CA LYS A 158 -3.82 12.30 16.23
C LYS A 158 -5.11 11.47 16.01
N PRO A 159 -6.26 12.13 15.79
CA PRO A 159 -7.49 11.43 15.42
C PRO A 159 -7.30 10.67 14.10
N ASN A 160 -7.76 9.44 14.06
CA ASN A 160 -7.71 8.59 12.88
C ASN A 160 -9.03 7.86 12.69
N ILE A 161 -9.74 8.14 11.59
CA ILE A 161 -10.94 7.38 11.22
C ILE A 161 -10.49 6.20 10.39
N ILE A 162 -10.86 5.00 10.83
CA ILE A 162 -10.49 3.73 10.19
C ILE A 162 -11.59 3.31 9.21
N GLU A 163 -12.85 3.38 9.64
CA GLU A 163 -13.98 2.92 8.84
C GLU A 163 -15.24 3.72 9.17
N ALA A 164 -16.13 3.85 8.19
CA ALA A 164 -17.48 4.36 8.39
C ALA A 164 -18.48 3.54 7.58
N TYR A 165 -19.57 3.12 8.21
CA TYR A 165 -20.58 2.24 7.59
C TYR A 165 -21.95 2.41 8.25
N PHE A 166 -23.01 1.91 7.59
CA PHE A 166 -24.37 1.94 8.12
C PHE A 166 -24.76 0.62 8.78
N THR A 167 -25.53 0.71 9.86
CA THR A 167 -26.11 -0.46 10.55
C THR A 167 -27.59 -0.27 10.83
N ASP A 168 -28.31 -1.38 10.97
CA ASP A 168 -29.65 -1.40 11.55
C ASP A 168 -29.61 -1.12 13.07
N LEU A 169 -30.78 -1.06 13.71
CA LEU A 169 -30.89 -0.85 15.15
C LEU A 169 -30.36 -2.02 16.00
N GLN A 170 -30.11 -3.18 15.38
CA GLN A 170 -29.54 -4.36 16.01
C GLN A 170 -28.00 -4.42 15.86
N GLY A 171 -27.40 -3.49 15.10
CA GLY A 171 -25.97 -3.39 14.86
C GLY A 171 -25.47 -4.20 13.66
N ASN A 172 -26.34 -4.76 12.82
CA ASN A 172 -25.92 -5.46 11.60
C ASN A 172 -25.62 -4.45 10.50
N ARG A 173 -24.52 -4.66 9.76
CA ARG A 173 -24.20 -3.84 8.58
C ARG A 173 -25.26 -4.02 7.50
N ILE A 174 -25.71 -2.90 6.91
CA ILE A 174 -26.77 -2.88 5.92
C ILE A 174 -26.41 -2.00 4.72
N ASP A 175 -26.98 -2.33 3.57
CA ASP A 175 -27.08 -1.42 2.43
C ASP A 175 -28.37 -0.59 2.57
N LEU A 176 -28.28 0.72 2.36
CA LEU A 176 -29.42 1.63 2.49
C LEU A 176 -30.40 1.43 1.32
N GLY A 177 -31.70 1.27 1.60
CA GLY A 177 -32.67 1.03 0.54
C GLY A 177 -34.15 1.23 0.87
N GLU A 178 -34.51 1.43 2.15
CA GLU A 178 -35.91 1.58 2.55
C GLU A 178 -36.24 3.03 2.98
N ASP A 179 -37.43 3.50 2.59
CA ASP A 179 -37.95 4.81 3.02
C ASP A 179 -38.35 4.76 4.50
N GLU A 180 -38.13 5.86 5.21
CA GLU A 180 -38.34 5.99 6.66
C GLU A 180 -37.57 4.97 7.52
N GLN A 181 -36.46 4.41 7.02
CA GLN A 181 -35.62 3.47 7.75
C GLN A 181 -34.77 4.18 8.82
N GLU A 182 -34.84 3.72 10.07
CA GLU A 182 -33.94 4.16 11.14
C GLU A 182 -32.63 3.36 11.11
N VAL A 183 -31.51 4.07 11.08
CA VAL A 183 -30.16 3.48 10.93
C VAL A 183 -29.16 4.19 11.83
N TYR A 184 -28.03 3.54 12.09
CA TYR A 184 -26.85 4.20 12.65
C TYR A 184 -25.77 4.35 11.58
N LEU A 185 -25.23 5.57 11.43
CA LEU A 185 -23.91 5.74 10.85
C LEU A 185 -22.88 5.44 11.95
N VAL A 186 -22.20 4.31 11.80
CA VAL A 186 -21.14 3.86 12.70
C VAL A 186 -19.81 4.33 12.14
N ILE A 187 -19.02 5.00 12.97
CA ILE A 187 -17.68 5.46 12.63
C ILE A 187 -16.72 4.83 13.63
N GLU A 188 -15.73 4.10 13.13
CA GLU A 188 -14.68 3.47 13.92
C GLU A 188 -13.35 4.18 13.70
N GLY A 189 -12.58 4.32 14.77
CA GLY A 189 -11.31 5.04 14.73
C GLY A 189 -10.56 5.07 16.05
N GLU A 190 -9.64 6.01 16.16
CA GLU A 190 -8.81 6.24 17.35
C GLU A 190 -8.76 7.74 17.66
N ASN A 191 -8.77 8.10 18.95
CA ASN A 191 -8.71 9.48 19.45
C ASN A 191 -9.78 10.40 18.84
N LEU A 192 -10.99 9.87 18.63
CA LEU A 192 -12.06 10.62 17.98
C LEU A 192 -12.72 11.64 18.92
N SER A 193 -12.71 11.43 20.25
CA SER A 193 -13.50 12.25 21.17
C SER A 193 -13.10 13.73 21.10
N GLY A 194 -14.10 14.60 21.00
CA GLY A 194 -13.92 16.05 20.87
C GLY A 194 -13.51 16.51 19.47
N LEU A 195 -13.18 15.62 18.53
CA LEU A 195 -13.01 15.98 17.12
C LEU A 195 -14.35 16.49 16.59
N THR A 196 -14.32 17.58 15.81
CA THR A 196 -15.50 18.12 15.14
C THR A 196 -15.27 18.10 13.63
N MET A 197 -16.21 17.52 12.89
CA MET A 197 -16.12 17.45 11.43
C MET A 197 -17.49 17.41 10.74
N ASP A 198 -17.45 17.63 9.43
CA ASP A 198 -18.60 17.51 8.54
C ASP A 198 -18.58 16.11 7.88
N PHE A 199 -19.73 15.42 7.88
CA PHE A 199 -19.91 14.16 7.16
C PHE A 199 -20.79 14.39 5.95
N ASN A 200 -20.25 14.11 4.77
CA ASN A 200 -21.02 14.11 3.54
C ASN A 200 -21.53 12.69 3.28
N LEU A 201 -22.84 12.49 3.41
CA LEU A 201 -23.51 11.20 3.20
C LEU A 201 -24.08 11.05 1.78
N ASN A 202 -23.67 11.93 0.85
CA ASN A 202 -24.21 12.07 -0.49
C ASN A 202 -24.59 10.73 -1.14
N ASN A 203 -25.90 10.50 -1.24
CA ASN A 203 -26.50 9.36 -1.91
C ASN A 203 -27.35 9.89 -3.06
N LYS A 204 -27.40 9.22 -4.22
CA LYS A 204 -28.14 9.75 -5.38
C LYS A 204 -29.65 9.74 -5.17
N ASP A 205 -30.16 8.78 -4.41
CA ASP A 205 -31.58 8.45 -4.35
C ASP A 205 -32.20 8.72 -2.98
N LEU A 206 -31.35 8.91 -1.95
CA LEU A 206 -31.77 9.03 -0.56
C LEU A 206 -31.31 10.38 0.03
N ASP A 207 -32.16 10.98 0.86
CA ASP A 207 -31.75 12.01 1.81
C ASP A 207 -31.76 11.43 3.23
N PHE A 208 -31.21 12.18 4.19
CA PHE A 208 -31.11 11.75 5.59
C PHE A 208 -31.68 12.81 6.53
N LYS A 209 -32.30 12.37 7.62
CA LYS A 209 -32.64 13.22 8.77
C LYS A 209 -31.69 12.94 9.93
N TYR A 210 -31.29 13.99 10.62
CA TYR A 210 -30.59 13.94 11.89
C TYR A 210 -31.36 14.75 12.92
N LYS A 211 -31.69 14.13 14.07
CA LYS A 211 -32.50 14.76 15.13
C LYS A 211 -33.79 15.41 14.60
N GLY A 212 -34.44 14.73 13.64
CA GLY A 212 -35.70 15.17 13.01
C GLY A 212 -35.56 16.19 11.87
N ASN A 213 -34.37 16.75 11.62
CA ASN A 213 -34.15 17.73 10.55
C ASN A 213 -33.51 17.08 9.33
N ILE A 214 -34.01 17.38 8.13
CA ILE A 214 -33.42 16.93 6.87
C ILE A 214 -32.03 17.58 6.72
N LEU A 215 -31.02 16.76 6.43
CA LEU A 215 -29.66 17.20 6.17
C LEU A 215 -29.62 17.89 4.81
N LYS A 216 -29.24 19.16 4.79
CA LYS A 216 -29.07 19.91 3.54
C LYS A 216 -27.87 19.34 2.78
N ASN A 217 -28.09 18.92 1.52
CA ASN A 217 -27.08 18.28 0.67
C ASN A 217 -26.45 17.04 1.33
N ASP A 218 -27.24 16.28 2.10
CA ASP A 218 -26.80 15.10 2.86
C ASP A 218 -25.59 15.32 3.77
N THR A 219 -25.34 16.58 4.15
CA THR A 219 -24.16 16.91 4.93
C THR A 219 -24.55 17.13 6.39
N LEU A 220 -24.08 16.25 7.26
CA LEU A 220 -24.11 16.46 8.71
C LEU A 220 -22.96 17.38 9.09
N LYS A 221 -23.28 18.61 9.50
CA LYS A 221 -22.27 19.63 9.79
C LYS A 221 -21.90 19.72 11.26
N ASN A 222 -20.63 20.02 11.53
CA ASN A 222 -20.07 20.29 12.84
C ASN A 222 -20.47 19.23 13.88
N TYR A 223 -20.44 17.96 13.50
CA TYR A 223 -20.69 16.89 14.45
C TYR A 223 -19.45 16.69 15.32
N THR A 224 -19.63 16.78 16.64
CA THR A 224 -18.58 16.51 17.62
C THR A 224 -18.72 15.10 18.13
N PHE A 225 -17.66 14.31 17.96
CA PHE A 225 -17.57 12.97 18.52
C PHE A 225 -17.56 13.02 20.04
N ALA A 226 -18.37 12.17 20.67
CA ALA A 226 -18.38 11.91 22.09
C ALA A 226 -17.40 10.79 22.46
N ASN A 227 -17.30 9.78 21.60
CA ASN A 227 -16.55 8.54 21.87
C ASN A 227 -15.18 8.54 21.17
N ASP A 228 -14.21 7.85 21.78
CA ASP A 228 -12.82 7.82 21.27
C ASP A 228 -12.59 6.79 20.15
N THR A 229 -13.25 5.64 20.22
CA THR A 229 -12.95 4.48 19.36
C THR A 229 -14.07 4.13 18.39
N GLN A 230 -15.31 4.36 18.78
CA GLN A 230 -16.48 4.06 17.96
C GLN A 230 -17.60 5.04 18.30
N GLU A 231 -18.18 5.64 17.27
CA GLU A 231 -19.29 6.56 17.38
C GLU A 231 -20.48 6.03 16.60
N GLN A 232 -21.68 6.15 17.19
CA GLN A 232 -22.92 5.75 16.55
C GLN A 232 -23.83 6.96 16.41
N ILE A 233 -24.05 7.39 15.18
CA ILE A 233 -24.86 8.57 14.86
C ILE A 233 -26.22 8.08 14.36
N PRO A 234 -27.31 8.27 15.13
CA PRO A 234 -28.64 7.88 14.68
C PRO A 234 -29.10 8.79 13.54
N LEU A 235 -29.55 8.18 12.45
CA LEU A 235 -30.07 8.84 11.26
C LEU A 235 -31.38 8.17 10.82
N THR A 236 -32.23 8.93 10.13
CA THR A 236 -33.41 8.39 9.45
C THR A 236 -33.26 8.59 7.97
N VAL A 237 -33.31 7.50 7.20
CA VAL A 237 -33.29 7.53 5.73
C VAL A 237 -34.65 8.02 5.24
N ILE A 238 -34.65 8.87 4.21
CA ILE A 238 -35.88 9.31 3.54
C ILE A 238 -35.70 9.30 2.02
N ASN A 239 -36.73 8.91 1.29
CA ASN A 239 -36.72 8.81 -0.17
C ASN A 239 -37.23 10.12 -0.82
N THR A 240 -36.58 11.26 -0.52
CA THR A 240 -37.08 12.59 -0.91
C THR A 240 -36.37 13.22 -2.11
N LYS A 241 -35.39 12.55 -2.73
CA LYS A 241 -34.75 13.06 -3.95
C LYS A 241 -35.63 12.84 -5.18
N LYS A 242 -36.58 13.77 -5.38
CA LYS A 242 -37.26 13.98 -6.67
C LYS A 242 -36.49 14.92 -7.56
#